data_AF-U6DUP1-F1
#
_entry.id   AF-U6DUP1-F1
#
_cell.length_a   1.000
_cell.length_b   1.000
_cell.length_c   1.000
_cell.angle_alpha   90.00
_cell.angle_beta   90.00
_cell.angle_gamma   90.00
#
_symmetry.space_group_name_H-M   'P 1'
#
loop_
_entity.id
_entity.type
_entity.pdbx_description
1 polymer ?
#
loop_
_entity_poly.entity_id
_entity_poly.type
_entity_poly.pdbx_seq_one_letter_code
_entity_poly.pdbx_strand_id
1 'polypeptide(L)'
;LSPGGGLRPNGQTKPLPALKLALEYIVPCMNKHGICVVDDFLGKETGQQIGDEVRALHDTGKFTDGQLVSQKSDSSKDIRGDKITWIEGKEPGCEAIGLLMSSMDDLIRHCNGKLGNYRINGRTKAMVACYPGNGTGYVRHVDNPNGDGRCVTCIYYLNQDWDAKV
;
A
#
# COMPACT_ATOMS: atom_id res chain seq x y z
N LEU A 1 -20.07 34.57 -2.11
CA LEU A 1 -20.12 33.91 -3.44
C LEU A 1 -19.33 32.62 -3.35
N SER A 2 -19.99 31.54 -2.92
CA SER A 2 -19.39 30.20 -2.83
C SER A 2 -19.40 29.55 -4.21
N PRO A 3 -18.31 28.94 -4.69
CA PRO A 3 -18.39 28.12 -5.88
C PRO A 3 -18.96 26.76 -5.48
N GLY A 4 -20.19 26.51 -5.95
CA GLY A 4 -20.96 25.30 -5.68
C GLY A 4 -20.26 24.03 -6.18
N GLY A 5 -20.32 23.00 -5.34
CA GLY A 5 -20.02 21.63 -5.72
C GLY A 5 -21.00 21.17 -6.80
N GLY A 6 -20.49 20.91 -8.00
CA GLY A 6 -21.27 20.31 -9.07
C GLY A 6 -21.41 18.81 -8.86
N LEU A 7 -22.48 18.39 -8.18
CA LEU A 7 -22.98 17.02 -8.28
C LEU A 7 -23.65 16.85 -9.65
N ARG A 8 -23.16 15.91 -10.47
CA ARG A 8 -23.82 15.47 -11.70
C ARG A 8 -24.39 14.06 -11.51
N PRO A 9 -25.54 13.73 -12.12
CA PRO A 9 -26.20 12.45 -11.94
C PRO A 9 -25.57 11.40 -12.86
N ASN A 10 -24.54 10.74 -12.35
CA ASN A 10 -24.12 9.37 -12.68
C ASN A 10 -22.86 9.12 -11.85
N GLY A 11 -22.95 8.21 -10.87
CA GLY A 11 -21.94 7.94 -9.84
C GLY A 11 -20.63 7.31 -10.34
N GLN A 12 -20.09 7.78 -11.46
CA GLN A 12 -18.74 7.49 -11.92
C GLN A 12 -17.89 8.75 -11.76
N THR A 13 -17.21 8.86 -10.62
CA THR A 13 -16.13 9.80 -10.42
C THR A 13 -14.96 9.36 -11.29
N LYS A 14 -14.58 10.17 -12.29
CA LYS A 14 -13.36 9.93 -13.06
C LYS A 14 -12.15 10.03 -12.11
N PRO A 15 -11.18 9.10 -12.19
CA PRO A 15 -9.99 9.18 -11.35
C PRO A 15 -9.27 10.51 -11.59
N LEU A 16 -8.85 11.15 -10.50
CA LEU A 16 -8.04 12.36 -10.57
C LEU A 16 -6.70 12.02 -11.24
N PRO A 17 -6.18 12.88 -12.14
CA PRO A 17 -4.83 12.68 -12.67
C PRO A 17 -3.81 12.57 -11.52
N ALA A 18 -2.85 11.66 -11.63
CA ALA A 18 -1.87 11.37 -10.56
C ALA A 18 -1.15 12.62 -10.06
N LEU A 19 -0.77 13.54 -10.97
CA LEU A 19 -0.16 14.83 -10.60
C LEU A 19 -1.08 15.68 -9.70
N LYS A 20 -2.37 15.74 -10.03
CA LYS A 20 -3.34 16.53 -9.28
C LYS A 20 -3.58 15.93 -7.89
N LEU A 21 -3.78 14.61 -7.83
CA LEU A 21 -3.91 13.88 -6.58
C LEU A 21 -2.66 14.06 -5.68
N ALA A 22 -1.47 13.96 -6.27
CA ALA A 22 -0.21 14.14 -5.56
C ALA A 22 -0.07 15.55 -4.96
N LEU A 23 -0.23 16.60 -5.78
CA LEU A 23 0.07 17.97 -5.37
C LEU A 23 -1.05 18.63 -4.53
N GLU A 24 -2.31 18.33 -4.85
CA GLU A 24 -3.44 18.99 -4.18
C GLU A 24 -3.92 18.24 -2.94
N TYR A 25 -3.60 16.94 -2.82
CA TYR A 25 -4.08 16.11 -1.72
C TYR A 25 -2.96 15.43 -0.94
N ILE A 26 -2.15 14.57 -1.57
CA ILE A 26 -1.16 13.75 -0.85
C ILE A 26 -0.10 14.62 -0.17
N VAL A 27 0.51 15.56 -0.88
CA VAL A 27 1.57 16.43 -0.34
C VAL A 27 1.07 17.26 0.86
N PRO A 28 -0.04 18.02 0.77
CA PRO A 28 -0.57 18.76 1.91
C PRO A 28 -0.96 17.85 3.08
N CYS A 29 -1.60 16.71 2.80
CA CYS A 29 -2.06 15.77 3.83
C CYS A 29 -0.87 15.16 4.59
N MET A 30 0.12 14.64 3.89
CA MET A 30 1.32 14.05 4.48
C MET A 30 2.11 15.07 5.30
N ASN A 31 2.31 16.30 4.81
CA ASN A 31 3.05 17.32 5.54
C ASN A 31 2.32 17.80 6.81
N LYS A 32 0.99 17.74 6.82
CA LYS A 32 0.18 18.17 7.97
C LYS A 32 -0.04 17.07 9.00
N HIS A 33 -0.27 15.84 8.54
CA HIS A 33 -0.76 14.74 9.38
C HIS A 33 0.21 13.57 9.49
N GLY A 34 1.15 13.41 8.57
CA GLY A 34 2.03 12.24 8.48
C GLY A 34 1.33 10.95 8.03
N ILE A 35 0.02 11.00 7.76
CA ILE A 35 -0.83 9.89 7.33
C ILE A 35 -1.77 10.42 6.24
N CYS A 36 -1.92 9.68 5.15
CA CYS A 36 -2.80 10.03 4.02
C CYS A 36 -3.47 8.76 3.47
N VAL A 37 -4.78 8.82 3.23
CA VAL A 37 -5.57 7.70 2.69
C VAL A 37 -6.17 8.12 1.35
N VAL A 38 -6.07 7.27 0.34
CA VAL A 38 -6.68 7.48 -0.98
C VAL A 38 -7.56 6.27 -1.29
N ASP A 39 -8.87 6.45 -1.20
CA ASP A 39 -9.85 5.43 -1.60
C ASP A 39 -9.99 5.37 -3.12
N ASP A 40 -10.50 4.23 -3.62
CA ASP A 40 -10.78 3.99 -5.05
C ASP A 40 -9.58 4.24 -5.98
N PHE A 41 -8.35 4.01 -5.49
CA PHE A 41 -7.12 4.44 -6.17
C PHE A 41 -6.96 3.91 -7.61
N LEU A 42 -7.19 2.61 -7.82
CA LEU A 42 -7.12 1.97 -9.16
C LEU A 42 -8.49 1.50 -9.67
N GLY A 43 -9.55 1.73 -8.90
CA GLY A 43 -10.89 1.23 -9.20
C GLY A 43 -11.05 -0.28 -9.02
N LYS A 44 -12.30 -0.73 -9.17
CA LYS A 44 -12.73 -2.09 -8.83
C LYS A 44 -12.09 -3.18 -9.70
N GLU A 45 -12.02 -2.97 -11.02
CA GLU A 45 -11.53 -3.97 -11.96
C GLU A 45 -10.05 -4.31 -11.71
N THR A 46 -9.20 -3.28 -11.68
CA THR A 46 -7.78 -3.45 -11.38
C THR A 46 -7.56 -3.96 -9.96
N GLY A 47 -8.32 -3.46 -8.98
CA GLY A 47 -8.28 -3.98 -7.61
C GLY A 47 -8.59 -5.48 -7.53
N GLN A 48 -9.58 -5.94 -8.28
CA GLN A 48 -9.94 -7.36 -8.37
C GLN A 48 -8.81 -8.20 -8.98
N GLN A 49 -8.23 -7.75 -10.10
CA GLN A 49 -7.12 -8.43 -10.76
C GLN A 49 -5.90 -8.58 -9.84
N ILE A 50 -5.53 -7.52 -9.10
CA ILE A 50 -4.47 -7.59 -8.11
C ILE A 50 -4.82 -8.62 -7.02
N GLY A 51 -6.08 -8.62 -6.56
CA GLY A 51 -6.56 -9.61 -5.60
C GLY A 51 -6.45 -11.05 -6.11
N ASP A 52 -6.76 -11.29 -7.39
CA ASP A 52 -6.64 -12.61 -8.03
C ASP A 52 -5.19 -13.08 -8.11
N GLU A 53 -4.25 -12.20 -8.47
CA GLU A 53 -2.81 -12.51 -8.47
C GLU A 53 -2.29 -12.82 -7.06
N VAL A 54 -2.68 -12.03 -6.05
CA VAL A 54 -2.30 -12.27 -4.65
C VAL A 54 -2.84 -13.61 -4.15
N ARG A 55 -4.09 -13.96 -4.47
CA ARG A 55 -4.67 -15.28 -4.15
C ARG A 55 -3.92 -16.40 -4.85
N ALA A 56 -3.60 -16.26 -6.14
CA ALA A 56 -2.83 -17.27 -6.87
C ALA A 56 -1.43 -17.49 -6.26
N LEU A 57 -0.74 -16.42 -5.83
CA LEU A 57 0.53 -16.54 -5.10
C LEU A 57 0.37 -17.29 -3.78
N HIS A 58 -0.74 -17.07 -3.06
CA HIS A 58 -1.04 -17.74 -1.82
C HIS A 58 -1.32 -19.24 -2.03
N ASP A 59 -2.19 -19.55 -2.98
CA ASP A 59 -2.63 -20.92 -3.27
C ASP A 59 -1.50 -21.79 -3.86
N THR A 60 -0.53 -21.17 -4.52
CA THR A 60 0.69 -21.84 -5.01
C THR A 60 1.80 -21.94 -3.95
N GLY A 61 1.53 -21.56 -2.70
CA GLY A 61 2.46 -21.73 -1.58
C GLY A 61 3.71 -20.86 -1.64
N LYS A 62 3.65 -19.70 -2.32
CA LYS A 62 4.80 -18.78 -2.48
C LYS A 62 5.10 -17.94 -1.24
N PHE A 63 4.22 -17.97 -0.25
CA PHE A 63 4.33 -17.18 0.97
C PHE A 63 5.18 -17.89 2.04
N THR A 64 5.94 -17.10 2.80
CA THR A 64 6.73 -17.54 3.95
C THR A 64 6.31 -16.80 5.21
N ASP A 65 6.61 -17.33 6.40
CA ASP A 65 6.27 -16.66 7.66
C ASP A 65 6.97 -15.29 7.77
N GLY A 66 6.24 -14.26 8.23
CA GLY A 66 6.74 -12.89 8.38
C GLY A 66 8.02 -12.82 9.22
N GLN A 67 9.05 -12.18 8.68
CA GLN A 67 10.36 -12.04 9.33
C GLN A 67 10.55 -10.67 10.01
N LEU A 68 11.48 -10.62 10.96
CA LEU A 68 11.85 -9.43 11.75
C LEU A 68 13.26 -8.97 11.40
N VAL A 69 13.51 -7.66 11.49
CA VAL A 69 14.83 -7.04 11.24
C VAL A 69 15.87 -7.45 12.30
N SER A 70 15.45 -7.78 13.53
CA SER A 70 16.31 -8.43 14.52
C SER A 70 15.61 -9.64 15.13
N GLN A 71 16.06 -10.85 14.79
CA GLN A 71 15.64 -12.07 15.47
C GLN A 71 16.38 -12.16 16.82
N LYS A 72 15.77 -11.61 17.88
CA LYS A 72 16.24 -11.79 19.27
C LYS A 72 15.42 -12.83 20.04
N SER A 73 14.36 -13.38 19.46
CA SER A 73 13.52 -14.44 20.03
C SER A 73 13.31 -15.56 19.01
N ASP A 74 13.20 -16.80 19.48
CA ASP A 74 13.04 -18.02 18.66
C ASP A 74 11.66 -18.12 17.95
N SER A 75 10.79 -17.14 18.12
CA SER A 75 9.42 -17.12 17.60
C SER A 75 9.09 -15.76 17.00
N SER A 76 9.18 -15.63 15.66
CA SER A 76 8.70 -14.40 14.98
C SER A 76 7.17 -14.28 15.01
N LYS A 77 6.47 -15.40 15.24
CA LYS A 77 5.00 -15.51 15.28
C LYS A 77 4.37 -14.76 16.45
N ASP A 78 5.11 -14.59 17.55
CA ASP A 78 4.63 -13.80 18.70
C ASP A 78 4.58 -12.29 18.42
N ILE A 79 5.28 -11.83 17.38
CA ILE A 79 5.38 -10.41 17.02
C ILE A 79 4.50 -10.10 15.80
N ARG A 80 4.52 -10.98 14.79
CA ARG A 80 3.68 -10.86 13.60
C ARG A 80 3.20 -12.23 13.13
N GLY A 81 1.89 -12.36 12.88
CA GLY A 81 1.25 -13.61 12.48
C GLY A 81 0.94 -13.71 10.98
N ASP A 82 1.50 -12.82 10.17
CA ASP A 82 1.29 -12.83 8.72
C ASP A 82 2.27 -13.73 7.98
N LYS A 83 1.86 -14.09 6.77
CA LYS A 83 2.74 -14.68 5.76
C LYS A 83 3.04 -13.62 4.71
N ILE A 84 4.26 -13.59 4.18
CA ILE A 84 4.70 -12.62 3.18
C ILE A 84 5.35 -13.27 1.96
N THR A 85 5.36 -12.54 0.85
CA THR A 85 6.26 -12.79 -0.28
C THR A 85 6.72 -11.45 -0.86
N TRP A 86 7.88 -11.45 -1.53
CA TRP A 86 8.48 -10.25 -2.12
C TRP A 86 8.38 -10.30 -3.64
N ILE A 87 7.70 -9.32 -4.22
CA ILE A 87 7.40 -9.24 -5.67
C ILE A 87 8.14 -8.04 -6.29
N GLU A 88 8.85 -8.28 -7.38
CA GLU A 88 9.52 -7.25 -8.18
C GLU A 88 8.57 -6.53 -9.14
N GLY A 89 7.51 -7.22 -9.58
CA GLY A 89 6.45 -6.69 -10.45
C GLY A 89 6.62 -7.08 -11.92
N LYS A 90 7.52 -8.03 -12.22
CA LYS A 90 7.74 -8.58 -13.58
C LYS A 90 7.68 -10.11 -13.61
N GLU A 91 7.43 -10.74 -12.47
CA GLU A 91 7.19 -12.16 -12.38
C GLU A 91 5.92 -12.53 -13.18
N PRO A 92 5.88 -13.69 -13.86
CA PRO A 92 4.67 -14.15 -14.54
C PRO A 92 3.50 -14.30 -13.56
N GLY A 93 2.34 -13.73 -13.90
CA GLY A 93 1.16 -13.73 -13.04
C GLY A 93 1.22 -12.70 -11.91
N CYS A 94 2.05 -11.66 -12.05
CA CYS A 94 2.16 -10.52 -11.14
C CYS A 94 2.08 -9.17 -11.89
N GLU A 95 1.46 -9.15 -13.07
CA GLU A 95 1.41 -8.00 -13.96
C GLU A 95 0.55 -6.86 -13.39
N ALA A 96 -0.59 -7.17 -12.76
CA ALA A 96 -1.43 -6.19 -12.09
C ALA A 96 -0.76 -5.65 -10.81
N ILE A 97 -0.03 -6.50 -10.07
CA ILE A 97 0.84 -6.03 -8.97
C ILE A 97 1.92 -5.07 -9.50
N GLY A 98 2.55 -5.38 -10.65
CA GLY A 98 3.51 -4.50 -11.31
C GLY A 98 2.92 -3.14 -11.74
N LEU A 99 1.66 -3.14 -12.22
CA LEU A 99 0.92 -1.92 -12.52
C LEU A 99 0.67 -1.08 -11.26
N LEU A 100 0.27 -1.72 -10.14
CA LEU A 100 0.11 -1.03 -8.85
C LEU A 100 1.42 -0.37 -8.40
N MET A 101 2.53 -1.10 -8.47
CA MET A 101 3.84 -0.60 -8.08
C MET A 101 4.25 0.62 -8.93
N SER A 102 4.04 0.54 -10.24
CA SER A 102 4.31 1.66 -11.16
C SER A 102 3.41 2.87 -10.87
N SER A 103 2.14 2.64 -10.54
CA SER A 103 1.19 3.71 -10.18
C SER A 103 1.58 4.42 -8.88
N MET A 104 2.09 3.66 -7.89
CA MET A 104 2.65 4.24 -6.66
C MET A 104 3.93 5.05 -6.95
N ASP A 105 4.83 4.52 -7.78
CA ASP A 105 6.05 5.22 -8.19
C ASP A 105 5.74 6.56 -8.88
N ASP A 106 4.69 6.58 -9.71
CA ASP A 106 4.22 7.79 -10.38
C ASP A 106 3.73 8.87 -9.41
N LEU A 107 2.94 8.49 -8.40
CA LEU A 107 2.52 9.41 -7.34
C LEU A 107 3.71 9.97 -6.56
N ILE A 108 4.62 9.10 -6.13
CA ILE A 108 5.80 9.50 -5.36
C ILE A 108 6.70 10.42 -6.19
N ARG A 109 6.86 10.18 -7.49
CA ARG A 109 7.62 11.05 -8.39
C ARG A 109 7.04 12.47 -8.43
N HIS A 110 5.72 12.61 -8.48
CA HIS A 110 5.05 13.92 -8.43
C HIS A 110 5.18 14.61 -7.07
N CYS A 111 5.24 13.81 -5.99
CA CYS A 111 5.44 14.28 -4.62
C CYS A 111 6.92 14.61 -4.29
N ASN A 112 7.88 14.09 -5.07
CA ASN A 112 9.30 14.15 -4.70
C ASN A 112 9.79 15.59 -4.49
N GLY A 113 10.56 15.78 -3.42
CA GLY A 113 11.01 17.09 -2.94
C GLY A 113 9.93 17.95 -2.27
N LYS A 114 8.72 17.42 -2.06
CA LYS A 114 7.62 18.12 -1.37
C LYS A 114 7.07 17.37 -0.15
N LEU A 115 7.56 16.16 0.14
CA LEU A 115 7.23 15.40 1.34
C LEU A 115 8.30 15.70 2.41
N GLY A 116 8.04 16.71 3.24
CA GLY A 116 9.04 17.26 4.15
C GLY A 116 10.33 17.64 3.43
N ASN A 117 11.48 17.23 3.98
CA ASN A 117 12.81 17.47 3.42
C ASN A 117 13.39 16.23 2.70
N TYR A 118 12.57 15.22 2.40
CA TYR A 118 13.04 13.99 1.80
C TYR A 118 13.30 14.11 0.29
N ARG A 119 14.36 13.45 -0.16
CA ARG A 119 14.66 13.20 -1.58
C ARG A 119 14.54 11.71 -1.82
N ILE A 120 13.41 11.29 -2.37
CA ILE A 120 13.13 9.87 -2.61
C ILE A 120 13.76 9.48 -3.94
N ASN A 121 14.63 8.47 -3.93
CA ASN A 121 15.39 7.99 -5.09
C ASN A 121 15.23 6.48 -5.34
N GLY A 122 14.41 5.80 -4.55
CA GLY A 122 14.18 4.37 -4.68
C GLY A 122 13.13 3.86 -3.69
N ARG A 123 12.75 2.61 -3.86
CA ARG A 123 11.88 1.85 -2.96
C ARG A 123 12.30 0.39 -2.92
N THR A 124 11.78 -0.36 -1.96
CA THR A 124 11.92 -1.82 -1.93
C THR A 124 11.05 -2.48 -3.01
N LYS A 125 11.23 -3.80 -3.17
CA LYS A 125 10.21 -4.67 -3.77
C LYS A 125 8.88 -4.57 -2.99
N ALA A 126 7.78 -4.99 -3.61
CA ALA A 126 6.50 -5.06 -2.93
C ALA A 126 6.50 -6.24 -1.95
N MET A 127 6.17 -5.98 -0.68
CA MET A 127 5.91 -7.03 0.30
C MET A 127 4.41 -7.32 0.29
N VAL A 128 4.01 -8.43 -0.35
CA VAL A 128 2.63 -8.91 -0.30
C VAL A 128 2.44 -9.68 0.99
N ALA A 129 1.48 -9.28 1.82
CA ALA A 129 1.23 -9.86 3.13
C ALA A 129 -0.19 -10.42 3.24
N CYS A 130 -0.32 -11.58 3.89
CA CYS A 130 -1.59 -12.25 4.18
C CYS A 130 -1.66 -12.52 5.69
N TYR A 131 -2.67 -11.95 6.35
CA TYR A 131 -3.03 -12.29 7.72
C TYR A 131 -4.14 -13.34 7.67
N PRO A 132 -3.89 -14.60 8.06
CA PRO A 132 -4.81 -15.70 7.81
C PRO A 132 -6.03 -15.73 8.76
N GLY A 133 -6.34 -14.62 9.44
CA GLY A 133 -7.36 -14.57 10.50
C GLY A 133 -6.88 -15.24 11.79
N ASN A 134 -7.78 -15.92 12.50
CA ASN A 134 -7.48 -16.67 13.74
C ASN A 134 -6.81 -15.84 14.84
N GLY A 135 -7.15 -14.54 14.94
CA GLY A 135 -6.55 -13.63 15.93
C GLY A 135 -5.10 -13.25 15.64
N THR A 136 -4.56 -13.59 14.47
CA THR A 136 -3.24 -13.10 14.04
C THR A 136 -3.26 -11.60 13.83
N GLY A 137 -2.13 -10.97 14.13
CA GLY A 137 -1.95 -9.53 13.96
C GLY A 137 -0.48 -9.18 13.95
N TYR A 138 -0.20 -7.88 14.04
CA TYR A 138 1.15 -7.37 14.23
C TYR A 138 1.12 -6.49 15.47
N VAL A 139 1.97 -6.81 16.45
CA VAL A 139 2.16 -5.97 17.63
C VAL A 139 2.58 -4.56 17.24
N ARG A 140 2.31 -3.60 18.12
CA ARG A 140 2.69 -2.20 17.93
C ARG A 140 4.20 -2.09 17.68
N HIS A 141 4.58 -1.47 16.57
CA HIS A 141 5.97 -1.27 16.19
C HIS A 141 6.16 0.04 15.43
N VAL A 142 7.42 0.40 15.20
CA VAL A 142 7.83 1.48 14.30
C VAL A 142 8.54 0.81 13.12
N ASP A 143 8.15 1.17 11.90
CA ASP A 143 8.75 0.57 10.69
C ASP A 143 10.26 0.79 10.67
N ASN A 144 10.70 2.03 10.83
CA ASN A 144 12.11 2.42 10.77
C ASN A 144 12.57 3.09 12.08
N PRO A 145 12.85 2.32 13.16
CA PRO A 145 13.26 2.89 14.43
C PRO A 145 14.73 3.33 14.46
N ASN A 146 15.57 2.80 13.57
CA ASN A 146 17.03 2.94 13.61
C ASN A 146 17.63 3.69 12.41
N GLY A 147 16.80 4.29 11.55
CA GLY A 147 17.26 5.09 10.42
C GLY A 147 17.84 4.28 9.25
N ASP A 148 17.18 3.20 8.84
CA ASP A 148 17.58 2.35 7.70
C ASP A 148 17.34 2.97 6.31
N GLY A 149 16.94 4.24 6.26
CA GLY A 149 16.65 5.00 5.04
C GLY A 149 15.18 5.03 4.61
N ARG A 150 14.30 4.18 5.16
CA ARG A 150 12.86 4.26 4.86
C ARG A 150 12.24 5.53 5.43
N CYS A 151 11.55 6.31 4.59
CA CYS A 151 10.94 7.59 4.98
C CYS A 151 9.42 7.65 4.75
N VAL A 152 8.88 6.81 3.86
CA VAL A 152 7.44 6.69 3.59
C VAL A 152 7.08 5.21 3.48
N THR A 153 6.02 4.82 4.18
CA THR A 153 5.39 3.49 4.02
C THR A 153 4.14 3.66 3.16
N CYS A 154 4.01 2.86 2.10
CA CYS A 154 2.83 2.84 1.23
C CYS A 154 2.20 1.45 1.29
N ILE A 155 0.89 1.40 1.56
CA ILE A 155 0.12 0.16 1.70
C ILE A 155 -1.12 0.27 0.82
N TYR A 156 -1.41 -0.80 0.08
CA TYR A 156 -2.64 -0.95 -0.71
C TYR A 156 -3.42 -2.15 -0.19
N TYR A 157 -4.66 -1.93 0.21
CA TYR A 157 -5.53 -2.97 0.75
C TYR A 157 -6.39 -3.60 -0.36
N LEU A 158 -6.65 -4.91 -0.22
CA LEU A 158 -7.34 -5.74 -1.22
C LEU A 158 -8.57 -6.47 -0.66
N ASN A 159 -8.97 -6.15 0.58
CA ASN A 159 -10.04 -6.85 1.28
C ASN A 159 -11.39 -6.24 0.87
N GLN A 160 -12.04 -6.85 -0.13
CA GLN A 160 -13.37 -6.42 -0.55
C GLN A 160 -14.39 -6.65 0.57
N ASP A 161 -15.30 -5.70 0.76
CA ASP A 161 -16.42 -5.78 1.71
C ASP A 161 -15.98 -6.04 3.17
N TRP A 162 -14.77 -5.58 3.53
CA TRP A 162 -14.22 -5.73 4.89
C TRP A 162 -14.97 -4.87 5.91
N ASP A 163 -15.48 -5.50 6.98
CA ASP A 163 -15.99 -4.84 8.18
C ASP A 163 -15.10 -5.18 9.39
N ALA A 164 -14.47 -4.18 9.98
CA ALA A 164 -13.58 -4.38 11.13
C ALA A 164 -14.33 -4.70 12.44
N LYS A 165 -15.67 -4.64 12.47
CA LYS A 165 -16.50 -4.87 13.65
C LYS A 165 -17.18 -6.24 13.67
N VAL A 166 -17.08 -7.00 12.59
CA VAL A 166 -17.69 -8.32 12.41
C VAL A 166 -16.59 -9.38 12.43
#